data_AF-A0A9P6DUG5-F1
#
_entry.id   AF-A0A9P6DUG5-F1
#
_cell.length_a   1.000
_cell.length_b   1.000
_cell.length_c   1.000
_cell.angle_alpha   90.00
_cell.angle_beta   90.00
_cell.angle_gamma   90.00
#
_symmetry.space_group_name_H-M   'P 1'
#
loop_
_entity.id
_entity.type
_entity.pdbx_description
1 polymer ?
#
loop_
_entity_poly.entity_id
_entity_poly.type
_entity_poly.pdbx_seq_one_letter_code
_entity_poly.pdbx_strand_id
1 'polypeptide(L)'
;MPQPGPSIPRRPRPPPEPMSQTLEFVTKSLDQPFPEDVPRIANPHDMKIAESRGAALVDATRPFYGNHRSASERFHWTLPPEHDERVISLLDWIEQMEWPLANFGVQKFLSTKKRGAVVSNAGFISRSHPDEPVFDWLTLEQAQKTHDRNLQESMATYDPATTTLIFVFLVSPSYNSVAIWRRKLSIPLSLQLRMSKPLEQIKKDLGKSTSIIYIKSPALWSRRPRGSVASTSTSSREKTVAIQAPGVKPAVQVKPEVEKKKPKWWQFWKRITITWGC
;
A
#
# COMPACT_ATOMS: atom_id res chain seq x y z
N MET A 1 19.18 62.93 40.63
CA MET A 1 17.92 62.37 40.14
C MET A 1 17.89 62.52 38.63
N PRO A 2 17.81 61.44 37.83
CA PRO A 2 17.77 61.55 36.38
C PRO A 2 16.32 61.73 35.89
N GLN A 3 16.12 62.66 34.96
CA GLN A 3 14.84 62.96 34.31
C GLN A 3 14.46 61.86 33.30
N PRO A 4 13.16 61.49 33.15
CA PRO A 4 12.73 60.53 32.16
C PRO A 4 12.70 61.17 30.76
N GLY A 5 13.34 60.51 29.79
CA GLY A 5 13.32 60.90 28.37
C GLY A 5 11.97 60.64 27.69
N PRO A 6 11.72 61.26 26.51
CA PRO A 6 10.42 61.21 25.85
C PRO A 6 10.10 59.82 25.30
N SER A 7 8.89 59.35 25.56
CA SER A 7 8.34 58.09 25.08
C SER A 7 8.04 58.15 23.58
N ILE A 8 8.73 57.31 22.79
CA ILE A 8 8.46 57.11 21.36
C ILE A 8 7.13 56.34 21.20
N PRO A 9 6.17 56.82 20.39
CA PRO A 9 4.94 56.08 20.14
C PRO A 9 5.23 54.81 19.33
N ARG A 10 4.81 53.65 19.85
CA ARG A 10 4.87 52.37 19.12
C ARG A 10 3.91 52.42 17.94
N ARG A 11 4.42 52.26 16.72
CA ARG A 11 3.57 52.05 15.54
C ARG A 11 2.67 50.83 15.76
N PRO A 12 1.38 50.88 15.39
CA PRO A 12 0.53 49.70 15.36
C PRO A 12 1.16 48.63 14.46
N ARG A 13 1.13 47.37 14.89
CA ARG A 13 1.48 46.26 13.99
C ARG A 13 0.49 46.30 12.82
N PRO A 14 0.94 46.16 11.56
CA PRO A 14 0.02 45.93 10.47
C PRO A 14 -0.80 44.67 10.78
N PRO A 15 -2.10 44.66 10.46
CA PRO A 15 -2.90 43.45 10.55
C PRO A 15 -2.24 42.35 9.70
N PRO A 16 -2.39 41.07 10.06
CA PRO A 16 -1.88 39.97 9.23
C PRO A 16 -2.46 40.16 7.82
N GLU A 17 -1.58 40.25 6.82
CA GLU A 17 -1.99 40.33 5.42
C GLU A 17 -2.94 39.14 5.15
N PRO A 18 -4.11 39.38 4.52
CA PRO A 18 -4.97 38.29 4.13
C PRO A 18 -4.16 37.39 3.19
N MET A 19 -3.98 36.12 3.58
CA MET A 19 -3.27 35.16 2.76
C MET A 19 -3.89 35.17 1.36
N SER A 20 -3.06 35.27 0.31
CA SER A 20 -3.54 35.27 -1.07
C SER A 20 -4.55 34.13 -1.26
N GLN A 21 -5.70 34.43 -1.84
CA GLN A 21 -6.78 33.48 -2.13
C GLN A 21 -6.28 32.23 -2.87
N THR A 22 -5.18 32.36 -3.63
CA THR A 22 -4.51 31.27 -4.33
C THR A 22 -3.83 30.26 -3.39
N LEU A 23 -3.35 30.67 -2.21
CA LEU A 23 -2.79 29.76 -1.21
C LEU A 23 -3.87 29.11 -0.34
N GLU A 24 -4.97 29.80 -0.05
CA GLU A 24 -6.12 29.22 0.67
C GLU A 24 -6.82 28.12 -0.15
N PHE A 25 -6.90 28.29 -1.47
CA PHE A 25 -7.44 27.24 -2.35
C PHE A 25 -6.56 25.99 -2.36
N VAL A 26 -5.23 26.15 -2.28
CA VAL A 26 -4.26 25.05 -2.27
C VAL A 26 -4.27 24.30 -0.95
N THR A 27 -4.42 24.98 0.19
CA THR A 27 -4.48 24.32 1.49
C THR A 27 -5.82 23.64 1.74
N LYS A 28 -6.95 24.23 1.32
CA LYS A 28 -8.26 23.55 1.37
C LYS A 28 -8.33 22.32 0.47
N SER A 29 -7.68 22.38 -0.71
CA SER A 29 -7.71 21.26 -1.65
C SER A 29 -7.07 20.00 -1.09
N LEU A 30 -5.99 20.09 -0.30
CA LEU A 30 -5.26 18.92 0.22
C LEU A 30 -6.04 18.06 1.23
N ASP A 31 -7.15 18.55 1.77
CA ASP A 31 -7.96 17.87 2.80
C ASP A 31 -9.35 17.45 2.31
N GLN A 32 -9.68 17.62 1.02
CA GLN A 32 -11.01 17.26 0.49
C GLN A 32 -11.09 15.78 0.08
N PRO A 33 -12.21 15.09 0.38
CA PRO A 33 -12.48 13.75 -0.16
C PRO A 33 -12.70 13.81 -1.69
N PHE A 34 -12.50 12.70 -2.38
CA PHE A 34 -12.77 12.62 -3.82
C PHE A 34 -14.29 12.75 -4.07
N PRO A 35 -14.69 13.32 -5.22
CA PRO A 35 -16.10 13.47 -5.56
C PRO A 35 -16.81 12.11 -5.59
N GLU A 36 -17.99 12.03 -4.96
CA GLU A 36 -18.82 10.81 -4.91
C GLU A 36 -19.38 10.43 -6.30
N ASP A 37 -19.55 11.41 -7.18
CA ASP A 37 -20.11 11.22 -8.52
C ASP A 37 -19.05 10.68 -9.48
N VAL A 38 -18.87 9.36 -9.50
CA VAL A 38 -18.08 8.69 -10.54
C VAL A 38 -18.80 8.84 -11.89
N PRO A 39 -18.11 9.28 -12.96
CA PRO A 39 -18.75 9.48 -14.26
C PRO A 39 -19.41 8.18 -14.75
N ARG A 40 -20.69 8.24 -15.14
CA ARG A 40 -21.40 7.08 -15.74
C ARG A 40 -20.68 6.60 -16.99
N ILE A 41 -20.08 5.41 -16.93
CA ILE A 41 -19.19 4.89 -17.97
C ILE A 41 -20.01 4.21 -19.08
N ALA A 42 -19.90 4.71 -20.33
CA ALA A 42 -20.55 4.11 -21.49
C ALA A 42 -19.84 2.82 -21.99
N ASN A 43 -18.51 2.73 -21.85
CA ASN A 43 -17.73 1.53 -22.18
C ASN A 43 -16.51 1.38 -21.25
N PRO A 44 -16.50 0.38 -20.33
CA PRO A 44 -15.40 0.18 -19.38
C PRO A 44 -14.05 -0.07 -20.05
N HIS A 45 -14.06 -0.60 -21.27
CA HIS A 45 -12.87 -0.99 -22.01
C HIS A 45 -11.96 0.16 -22.43
N ASP A 46 -12.51 1.36 -22.63
CA ASP A 46 -11.80 2.50 -23.22
C ASP A 46 -11.33 3.51 -22.16
N MET A 47 -11.68 3.27 -20.89
CA MET A 47 -11.37 4.18 -19.81
C MET A 47 -9.90 4.10 -19.43
N LYS A 48 -9.25 5.27 -19.39
CA LYS A 48 -7.85 5.40 -18.97
C LYS A 48 -7.80 5.81 -17.51
N ILE A 49 -7.03 5.07 -16.73
CA ILE A 49 -6.72 5.43 -15.35
C ILE A 49 -5.65 6.52 -15.34
N ALA A 50 -5.88 7.59 -14.57
CA ALA A 50 -4.90 8.65 -14.41
C ALA A 50 -3.70 8.16 -13.60
N GLU A 51 -2.49 8.49 -14.07
CA GLU A 51 -1.23 8.14 -13.41
C GLU A 51 -0.52 9.38 -12.90
N SER A 52 0.00 9.30 -11.68
CA SER A 52 0.80 10.40 -11.10
C SER A 52 2.26 10.37 -11.59
N ARG A 53 2.69 9.24 -12.18
CA ARG A 53 4.07 8.95 -12.58
C ARG A 53 5.03 9.03 -11.39
N GLY A 54 4.55 8.56 -10.23
CA GLY A 54 5.29 8.54 -8.97
C GLY A 54 5.22 9.83 -8.14
N ALA A 55 4.55 10.89 -8.61
CA ALA A 55 4.35 12.11 -7.83
C ALA A 55 3.60 11.85 -6.50
N ALA A 56 2.60 10.95 -6.52
CA ALA A 56 1.83 10.55 -5.34
C ALA A 56 2.66 9.79 -4.30
N LEU A 57 3.82 9.23 -4.69
CA LEU A 57 4.73 8.50 -3.81
C LEU A 57 5.80 9.38 -3.17
N VAL A 58 5.96 10.64 -3.60
CA VAL A 58 7.02 11.54 -3.11
C VAL A 58 6.92 11.71 -1.60
N ASP A 59 5.73 12.04 -1.10
CA ASP A 59 5.46 12.21 0.34
C ASP A 59 5.62 10.91 1.12
N ALA A 60 5.40 9.77 0.46
CA ALA A 60 5.57 8.45 1.05
C ALA A 60 7.01 7.96 1.05
N THR A 61 7.97 8.68 0.44
CA THR A 61 9.36 8.24 0.32
C THR A 61 9.99 7.93 1.68
N ARG A 62 9.81 8.84 2.65
CA ARG A 62 10.34 8.67 4.01
C ARG A 62 9.66 7.52 4.76
N PRO A 63 8.32 7.43 4.87
CA PRO A 63 7.70 6.32 5.58
C PRO A 63 7.85 4.98 4.84
N PHE A 64 8.05 4.93 3.52
CA PHE A 64 8.24 3.67 2.78
C PHE A 64 9.68 3.16 2.84
N TYR A 65 10.66 4.04 2.62
CA TYR A 65 12.06 3.64 2.41
C TYR A 65 13.02 4.15 3.50
N GLY A 66 12.51 4.93 4.45
CA GLY A 66 13.30 5.50 5.53
C GLY A 66 13.87 4.45 6.49
N ASN A 67 15.08 4.72 6.96
CA ASN A 67 15.77 3.95 8.00
C ASN A 67 15.66 4.62 9.38
N HIS A 68 14.68 5.49 9.61
CA HIS A 68 14.46 6.14 10.92
C HIS A 68 13.75 5.24 11.93
N ARG A 69 12.97 4.26 11.44
CA ARG A 69 12.21 3.30 12.24
C ARG A 69 12.12 1.95 11.52
N SER A 70 11.80 0.90 12.26
CA SER A 70 11.53 -0.41 11.68
C SER A 70 10.30 -0.38 10.77
N ALA A 71 10.21 -1.27 9.78
CA ALA A 71 9.06 -1.31 8.88
C ALA A 71 7.73 -1.52 9.65
N SER A 72 7.74 -2.36 10.70
CA SER A 72 6.58 -2.59 11.58
C SER A 72 6.09 -1.34 12.32
N GLU A 73 6.96 -0.35 12.54
CA GLU A 73 6.59 0.93 13.17
C GLU A 73 6.23 2.01 12.14
N ARG A 74 6.57 1.80 10.86
CA ARG A 74 6.28 2.71 9.77
C ARG A 74 4.97 2.38 9.07
N PHE A 75 4.63 1.10 8.94
CA PHE A 75 3.43 0.64 8.24
C PHE A 75 2.33 0.21 9.21
N HIS A 76 1.20 0.89 9.16
CA HIS A 76 0.01 0.59 9.96
C HIS A 76 -1.06 -0.08 9.09
N TRP A 77 -1.21 -1.40 9.25
CA TRP A 77 -2.16 -2.23 8.50
C TRP A 77 -3.53 -2.40 9.17
N THR A 78 -3.65 -2.03 10.45
CA THR A 78 -4.81 -2.31 11.29
C THR A 78 -5.70 -1.09 11.51
N LEU A 79 -5.39 0.04 10.87
CA LEU A 79 -6.24 1.22 10.96
C LEU A 79 -7.51 0.97 10.15
N PRO A 80 -8.69 1.11 10.76
CA PRO A 80 -9.94 0.95 10.04
C PRO A 80 -10.12 2.12 9.06
N PRO A 81 -10.62 1.87 7.83
CA PRO A 81 -10.74 2.90 6.80
C PRO A 81 -11.68 4.04 7.19
N GLU A 82 -12.63 3.79 8.11
CA GLU A 82 -13.62 4.76 8.59
C GLU A 82 -13.01 5.91 9.40
N HIS A 83 -11.71 5.87 9.70
CA HIS A 83 -11.02 6.96 10.42
C HIS A 83 -10.72 8.19 9.55
N ASP A 84 -10.76 8.08 8.23
CA ASP A 84 -10.45 9.19 7.33
C ASP A 84 -11.37 9.17 6.10
N GLU A 85 -12.15 10.24 5.91
CA GLU A 85 -13.13 10.36 4.82
C GLU A 85 -12.50 10.22 3.43
N ARG A 86 -11.24 10.65 3.26
CA ARG A 86 -10.53 10.54 1.97
C ARG A 86 -10.25 9.10 1.61
N VAL A 87 -9.98 8.27 2.62
CA VAL A 87 -9.75 6.84 2.43
C VAL A 87 -11.05 6.13 2.08
N ILE A 88 -12.15 6.48 2.76
CA ILE A 88 -13.49 5.94 2.46
C ILE A 88 -13.87 6.27 1.02
N SER A 89 -13.86 7.55 0.66
CA SER A 89 -14.21 8.03 -0.68
C SER A 89 -13.34 7.38 -1.77
N LEU A 90 -12.03 7.23 -1.54
CA LEU A 90 -11.14 6.55 -2.49
C LEU A 90 -11.45 5.04 -2.61
N LEU A 91 -11.80 4.38 -1.52
CA LEU A 91 -12.17 2.97 -1.55
C LEU A 91 -13.49 2.75 -2.27
N ASP A 92 -14.47 3.64 -2.07
CA ASP A 92 -15.75 3.61 -2.77
C ASP A 92 -15.56 3.88 -4.27
N TRP A 93 -14.68 4.82 -4.63
CA TRP A 93 -14.29 5.06 -6.01
C TRP A 93 -13.65 3.82 -6.63
N ILE A 94 -12.75 3.14 -5.91
CA ILE A 94 -12.10 1.90 -6.38
C ILE A 94 -13.13 0.78 -6.62
N GLU A 95 -14.16 0.67 -5.77
CA GLU A 95 -15.22 -0.31 -5.93
C GLU A 95 -16.05 -0.03 -7.20
N GLN A 96 -16.43 1.23 -7.42
CA GLN A 96 -17.13 1.64 -8.64
C GLN A 96 -16.27 1.46 -9.90
N MET A 97 -14.95 1.57 -9.77
CA MET A 97 -13.97 1.47 -10.85
C MET A 97 -13.24 0.11 -10.90
N GLU A 98 -13.84 -0.95 -10.34
CA GLU A 98 -13.18 -2.25 -10.22
C GLU A 98 -12.69 -2.76 -11.59
N TRP A 99 -13.56 -2.72 -12.62
CA TRP A 99 -13.25 -3.28 -13.93
C TRP A 99 -12.09 -2.55 -14.61
N PRO A 100 -12.10 -1.20 -14.74
CA PRO A 100 -10.99 -0.48 -15.36
C PRO A 100 -9.68 -0.58 -14.58
N LEU A 101 -9.73 -0.59 -13.25
CA LEU A 101 -8.54 -0.76 -12.41
C LEU A 101 -7.95 -2.17 -12.53
N ALA A 102 -8.80 -3.20 -12.62
CA ALA A 102 -8.34 -4.55 -12.87
C ALA A 102 -7.62 -4.66 -14.23
N ASN A 103 -8.20 -4.06 -15.28
CA ASN A 103 -7.58 -3.97 -16.61
C ASN A 103 -6.23 -3.22 -16.58
N PHE A 104 -6.18 -2.08 -15.90
CA PHE A 104 -4.95 -1.30 -15.71
C PHE A 104 -3.85 -2.12 -15.06
N GLY A 105 -4.17 -2.86 -13.98
CA GLY A 105 -3.21 -3.74 -13.32
C GLY A 105 -2.67 -4.84 -14.23
N VAL A 106 -3.52 -5.45 -15.05
CA VAL A 106 -3.10 -6.44 -16.06
C VAL A 106 -2.16 -5.81 -17.10
N GLN A 107 -2.51 -4.64 -17.64
CA GLN A 107 -1.68 -3.93 -18.61
C GLN A 107 -0.32 -3.54 -18.02
N LYS A 108 -0.27 -3.10 -16.77
CA LYS A 108 0.99 -2.80 -16.06
C LYS A 108 1.83 -4.06 -15.84
N PHE A 109 1.22 -5.17 -15.46
CA PHE A 109 1.93 -6.44 -15.35
C PHE A 109 2.52 -6.91 -16.69
N LEU A 110 1.73 -6.84 -17.77
CA LEU A 110 2.17 -7.23 -19.11
C LEU A 110 3.30 -6.33 -19.64
N SER A 111 3.20 -5.01 -19.44
CA SER A 111 4.20 -4.05 -19.93
C SER A 111 5.50 -4.10 -19.13
N THR A 112 5.42 -4.16 -17.79
CA THR A 112 6.61 -4.20 -16.94
C THR A 112 7.25 -5.58 -16.88
N LYS A 113 6.48 -6.64 -17.15
CA LYS A 113 6.86 -8.05 -16.95
C LYS A 113 7.35 -8.34 -15.53
N LYS A 114 6.89 -7.53 -14.56
CA LYS A 114 7.26 -7.63 -13.15
C LYS A 114 6.01 -7.75 -12.29
N ARG A 115 6.07 -8.61 -11.26
CA ARG A 115 5.06 -8.64 -10.20
C ARG A 115 4.99 -7.28 -9.53
N GLY A 116 3.77 -6.84 -9.20
CA GLY A 116 3.54 -5.51 -8.70
C GLY A 116 2.15 -5.33 -8.12
N ALA A 117 1.82 -4.10 -7.81
CA ALA A 117 0.49 -3.71 -7.36
C ALA A 117 0.23 -2.27 -7.78
N VAL A 118 -1.05 -1.97 -7.97
CA VAL A 118 -1.51 -0.60 -8.15
C VAL A 118 -1.50 0.07 -6.79
N VAL A 119 -1.02 1.31 -6.70
CA VAL A 119 -0.95 2.07 -5.46
C VAL A 119 -1.55 3.46 -5.66
N SER A 120 -2.23 3.97 -4.64
CA SER A 120 -2.78 5.33 -4.62
C SER A 120 -2.66 5.96 -3.25
N ASN A 121 -2.38 7.26 -3.22
CA ASN A 121 -2.26 8.06 -2.01
C ASN A 121 -3.58 8.81 -1.77
N ALA A 122 -4.28 8.48 -0.69
CA ALA A 122 -5.55 9.12 -0.34
C ALA A 122 -5.40 10.62 -0.01
N GLY A 123 -4.19 11.07 0.36
CA GLY A 123 -3.90 12.48 0.64
C GLY A 123 -3.30 13.25 -0.54
N PHE A 124 -3.23 12.66 -1.73
CA PHE A 124 -2.65 13.31 -2.92
C PHE A 124 -3.71 13.62 -3.96
N ILE A 125 -3.76 14.87 -4.39
CA ILE A 125 -4.61 15.34 -5.48
C ILE A 125 -3.71 15.87 -6.60
N SER A 126 -3.93 15.38 -7.82
CA SER A 126 -3.16 15.81 -8.97
C SER A 126 -3.65 17.15 -9.50
N ARG A 127 -2.73 18.05 -9.85
CA ARG A 127 -3.09 19.32 -10.51
C ARG A 127 -3.70 19.12 -11.90
N SER A 128 -3.35 18.03 -12.59
CA SER A 128 -3.87 17.74 -13.92
C SER A 128 -5.16 16.92 -13.90
N HIS A 129 -5.45 16.27 -12.76
CA HIS A 129 -6.61 15.42 -12.54
C HIS A 129 -7.16 15.70 -11.13
N PRO A 130 -7.75 16.88 -10.90
CA PRO A 130 -8.21 17.26 -9.57
C PRO A 130 -9.45 16.47 -9.12
N ASP A 131 -10.24 16.00 -10.08
CA ASP A 131 -11.55 15.35 -9.82
C ASP A 131 -11.48 13.82 -9.77
N GLU A 132 -10.31 13.22 -9.98
CA GLU A 132 -10.13 11.78 -9.94
C GLU A 132 -8.84 11.36 -9.22
N PRO A 133 -8.85 10.22 -8.51
CA PRO A 133 -7.65 9.69 -7.91
C PRO A 133 -6.66 9.22 -8.95
N VAL A 134 -5.38 9.39 -8.64
CA VAL A 134 -4.28 8.91 -9.47
C VAL A 134 -3.71 7.61 -8.91
N PHE A 135 -3.25 6.75 -9.82
CA PHE A 135 -2.72 5.44 -9.49
C PHE A 135 -1.33 5.24 -10.12
N ASP A 136 -0.43 4.63 -9.37
CA ASP A 136 0.89 4.25 -9.87
C ASP A 136 1.10 2.73 -9.75
N TRP A 137 2.10 2.21 -10.46
CA TRP A 137 2.49 0.81 -10.36
C TRP A 137 3.72 0.66 -9.47
N LEU A 138 3.55 -0.01 -8.33
CA LEU A 138 4.63 -0.38 -7.44
C LEU A 138 5.09 -1.81 -7.76
N THR A 139 6.35 -1.99 -8.13
CA THR A 139 6.92 -3.31 -8.42
C THR A 139 7.35 -4.03 -7.14
N LEU A 140 7.42 -5.37 -7.19
CA LEU A 140 7.90 -6.18 -6.07
C LEU A 140 9.32 -5.76 -5.62
N GLU A 141 10.20 -5.40 -6.56
CA GLU A 141 11.55 -4.91 -6.25
C GLU A 141 11.54 -3.60 -5.45
N GLN A 142 10.61 -2.70 -5.75
CA GLN A 142 10.42 -1.48 -4.96
C GLN A 142 9.83 -1.82 -3.59
N ALA A 143 8.81 -2.69 -3.54
CA ALA A 143 8.22 -3.13 -2.28
C ALA A 143 9.24 -3.83 -1.36
N GLN A 144 10.18 -4.60 -1.90
CA GLN A 144 11.26 -5.23 -1.14
C GLN A 144 12.14 -4.23 -0.38
N LYS A 145 12.36 -3.03 -0.95
CA LYS A 145 13.13 -1.95 -0.30
C LYS A 145 12.40 -1.34 0.90
N THR A 146 11.08 -1.56 1.01
CA THR A 146 10.32 -1.06 2.17
C THR A 146 10.60 -1.86 3.43
N HIS A 147 11.06 -3.10 3.27
CA HIS A 147 11.22 -4.10 4.33
C HIS A 147 9.91 -4.45 5.08
N ASP A 148 8.75 -4.04 4.56
CA ASP A 148 7.46 -4.45 5.10
C ASP A 148 7.11 -5.85 4.60
N ARG A 149 6.85 -6.76 5.54
CA ARG A 149 6.55 -8.16 5.23
C ARG A 149 5.21 -8.29 4.50
N ASN A 150 4.17 -7.62 4.98
CA ASN A 150 2.81 -7.80 4.48
C ASN A 150 2.68 -7.33 3.03
N LEU A 151 3.31 -6.20 2.69
CA LEU A 151 3.37 -5.65 1.34
C LEU A 151 4.08 -6.62 0.39
N GLN A 152 5.28 -7.06 0.77
CA GLN A 152 6.08 -7.98 -0.03
C GLN A 152 5.41 -9.33 -0.22
N GLU A 153 4.87 -9.93 0.85
CA GLU A 153 4.21 -11.22 0.82
C GLU A 153 2.94 -11.17 -0.04
N SER A 154 2.17 -10.08 0.04
CA SER A 154 1.00 -9.88 -0.81
C SER A 154 1.38 -9.88 -2.30
N MET A 155 2.42 -9.16 -2.68
CA MET A 155 2.87 -9.03 -4.07
C MET A 155 3.62 -10.27 -4.59
N ALA A 156 4.26 -11.04 -3.69
CA ALA A 156 4.94 -12.28 -4.05
C ALA A 156 3.96 -13.43 -4.31
N THR A 157 2.85 -13.49 -3.57
CA THR A 157 1.99 -14.68 -3.52
C THR A 157 0.75 -14.64 -4.40
N TYR A 158 0.28 -13.46 -4.82
CA TYR A 158 -0.93 -13.37 -5.66
C TYR A 158 -0.72 -13.90 -7.08
N ASP A 159 -1.81 -14.22 -7.78
CA ASP A 159 -1.78 -14.56 -9.21
C ASP A 159 -2.17 -13.33 -10.06
N PRO A 160 -1.23 -12.74 -10.83
CA PRO A 160 -1.53 -11.59 -11.69
C PRO A 160 -2.46 -11.91 -12.87
N ALA A 161 -2.75 -13.19 -13.14
CA ALA A 161 -3.72 -13.57 -14.15
C ALA A 161 -5.17 -13.55 -13.65
N THR A 162 -5.39 -13.64 -12.33
CA THR A 162 -6.74 -13.68 -11.75
C THR A 162 -7.06 -12.48 -10.89
N THR A 163 -6.04 -11.84 -10.32
CA THR A 163 -6.22 -10.79 -9.32
C THR A 163 -5.31 -9.60 -9.59
N THR A 164 -5.88 -8.39 -9.51
CA THR A 164 -5.11 -7.14 -9.41
C THR A 164 -5.09 -6.69 -7.96
N LEU A 165 -3.89 -6.45 -7.41
CA LEU A 165 -3.73 -5.89 -6.08
C LEU A 165 -3.75 -4.37 -6.12
N ILE A 166 -4.50 -3.77 -5.19
CA ILE A 166 -4.52 -2.33 -4.98
C ILE A 166 -4.14 -2.04 -3.54
N PHE A 167 -3.20 -1.14 -3.34
CA PHE A 167 -2.90 -0.56 -2.04
C PHE A 167 -3.28 0.91 -2.02
N VAL A 168 -4.22 1.24 -1.13
CA VAL A 168 -4.49 2.62 -0.76
C VAL A 168 -3.64 2.93 0.44
N PHE A 169 -2.99 4.09 0.47
CA PHE A 169 -2.22 4.50 1.63
C PHE A 169 -2.46 5.96 1.97
N LEU A 170 -2.23 6.31 3.23
CA LEU A 170 -2.33 7.67 3.74
C LEU A 170 -1.12 7.95 4.64
N VAL A 171 -0.37 9.00 4.30
CA VAL A 171 0.84 9.38 5.03
C VAL A 171 0.45 10.17 6.28
N SER A 172 1.08 9.84 7.42
CA SER A 172 0.88 10.61 8.66
C SER A 172 1.31 12.08 8.48
N PRO A 173 0.71 13.05 9.18
CA PRO A 173 1.14 14.46 9.13
C PRO A 173 2.62 14.68 9.49
N SER A 174 3.22 13.76 10.25
CA SER A 174 4.65 13.80 10.61
C SER A 174 5.59 13.21 9.55
N TYR A 175 5.04 12.64 8.47
CA TYR A 175 5.77 11.92 7.40
C TYR A 175 6.67 10.78 7.91
N ASN A 176 6.40 10.23 9.09
CA ASN A 176 7.20 9.16 9.67
C ASN A 176 6.59 7.78 9.49
N SER A 177 5.27 7.70 9.36
CA SER A 177 4.52 6.46 9.17
C SER A 177 3.42 6.64 8.14
N VAL A 178 2.84 5.51 7.75
CA VAL A 178 1.81 5.41 6.73
C VAL A 178 0.77 4.38 7.17
N ALA A 179 -0.50 4.73 6.99
CA ALA A 179 -1.61 3.79 7.06
C ALA A 179 -1.81 3.16 5.67
N ILE A 180 -2.03 1.85 5.60
CA ILE A 180 -2.14 1.16 4.31
C ILE A 180 -3.28 0.14 4.34
N TRP A 181 -4.08 0.14 3.29
CA TRP A 181 -5.21 -0.75 3.06
C TRP A 181 -4.99 -1.54 1.79
N ARG A 182 -5.36 -2.82 1.82
CA ARG A 182 -5.21 -3.74 0.68
C ARG A 182 -6.59 -4.12 0.14
N ARG A 183 -6.79 -3.90 -1.16
CA ARG A 183 -7.93 -4.44 -1.91
C ARG A 183 -7.44 -5.42 -2.97
N LYS A 184 -8.26 -6.43 -3.23
CA LYS A 184 -8.04 -7.44 -4.27
C LYS A 184 -9.19 -7.32 -5.24
N LEU A 185 -8.89 -6.95 -6.48
CA LEU A 185 -9.88 -6.89 -7.54
C LEU A 185 -9.79 -8.16 -8.38
N SER A 186 -10.93 -8.79 -8.65
CA SER A 186 -10.97 -9.96 -9.51
C SER A 186 -10.88 -9.51 -10.96
N ILE A 187 -9.98 -10.11 -11.75
CA ILE A 187 -9.92 -9.80 -13.17
C ILE A 187 -11.15 -10.43 -13.84
N PRO A 188 -12.00 -9.66 -14.54
CA PRO A 188 -13.14 -10.17 -15.28
C PRO A 188 -12.75 -11.29 -16.25
N LEU A 189 -13.55 -12.35 -16.35
CA LEU A 189 -13.26 -13.51 -17.21
C LEU A 189 -13.02 -13.11 -18.68
N SER A 190 -13.75 -12.11 -19.18
CA SER A 190 -13.58 -11.58 -20.54
C SER A 190 -12.16 -11.03 -20.78
N LEU A 191 -11.56 -10.37 -19.78
CA LEU A 191 -10.17 -9.90 -19.84
C LEU A 191 -9.17 -11.05 -19.70
N GLN A 192 -9.44 -12.02 -18.81
CA GLN A 192 -8.58 -13.19 -18.65
C GLN A 192 -8.47 -13.99 -19.96
N LEU A 193 -9.60 -14.24 -20.63
CA LEU A 193 -9.62 -14.98 -21.90
C LEU A 193 -8.85 -14.22 -22.98
N ARG A 194 -9.09 -12.90 -23.10
CA ARG A 194 -8.42 -12.04 -24.08
C ARG A 194 -6.90 -12.00 -23.87
N MET A 195 -6.44 -11.98 -22.62
CA MET A 195 -5.02 -11.81 -22.25
C MET A 195 -4.34 -13.10 -21.80
N SER A 196 -4.99 -14.26 -21.94
CA SER A 196 -4.51 -15.56 -21.46
C SER A 196 -3.10 -15.91 -21.94
N LYS A 197 -2.89 -15.91 -23.26
CA LYS A 197 -1.59 -16.23 -23.89
C LYS A 197 -0.44 -15.35 -23.38
N PRO A 198 -0.51 -14.00 -23.44
CA PRO A 198 0.59 -13.17 -22.95
C PRO A 198 0.81 -13.28 -21.44
N LEU A 199 -0.25 -13.47 -20.65
CA LEU A 199 -0.14 -13.68 -19.19
C LEU A 199 0.59 -14.98 -18.86
N GLU A 200 0.25 -16.09 -19.52
CA GLU A 200 0.92 -17.37 -19.31
C GLU A 200 2.40 -17.33 -19.69
N GLN A 201 2.74 -16.66 -20.78
CA GLN A 201 4.13 -16.53 -21.22
C GLN A 201 4.97 -15.80 -20.17
N ILE A 202 4.51 -14.64 -19.69
CA ILE A 202 5.23 -13.85 -18.68
C ILE A 202 5.27 -14.60 -17.34
N LYS A 203 4.21 -15.34 -16.97
CA LYS A 203 4.22 -16.20 -15.76
C LYS A 203 5.29 -17.29 -15.84
N LYS A 204 5.48 -17.93 -17.00
CA LYS A 204 6.53 -18.93 -17.20
C LYS A 204 7.93 -18.31 -17.07
N ASP A 205 8.10 -17.08 -17.56
CA ASP A 205 9.37 -16.36 -17.46
C ASP A 205 9.68 -15.96 -16.00
N LEU A 206 8.68 -15.44 -15.28
CA LEU A 206 8.80 -15.06 -13.87
C LEU A 206 8.91 -16.25 -12.91
N GLY A 207 8.31 -17.40 -13.23
CA GLY A 207 8.39 -18.61 -12.40
C GLY A 207 9.82 -19.13 -12.22
N LYS A 208 10.75 -18.71 -13.09
CA LYS A 208 12.18 -18.99 -12.97
C LYS A 208 12.87 -18.08 -11.94
N SER A 209 12.32 -16.90 -11.66
CA SER A 209 12.83 -15.95 -10.68
C SER A 209 12.12 -16.13 -9.33
N THR A 210 12.84 -16.68 -8.34
CA THR A 210 12.31 -16.84 -6.98
C THR A 210 11.97 -15.48 -6.36
N SER A 211 10.72 -15.32 -5.89
CA SER A 211 10.31 -14.12 -5.16
C SER A 211 10.85 -14.19 -3.72
N ILE A 212 11.91 -13.45 -3.43
CA ILE A 212 12.54 -13.37 -2.10
C ILE A 212 11.82 -12.30 -1.27
N ILE A 213 11.55 -12.57 0.00
CA ILE A 213 11.00 -11.58 0.94
C ILE A 213 12.13 -11.10 1.85
N TYR A 214 12.37 -9.79 1.92
CA TYR A 214 13.38 -9.17 2.76
C TYR A 214 12.76 -8.55 4.01
N ILE A 215 13.11 -9.09 5.18
CA ILE A 215 12.68 -8.56 6.47
C ILE A 215 13.93 -8.12 7.24
N LYS A 216 13.95 -6.87 7.71
CA LYS A 216 15.02 -6.39 8.58
C LYS A 216 14.77 -6.90 10.01
N SER A 217 15.60 -7.82 10.48
CA SER A 217 15.49 -8.36 11.84
C SER A 217 15.62 -7.25 12.89
N PRO A 218 14.76 -7.22 13.93
CA PRO A 218 14.77 -6.17 14.96
C PRO A 218 16.02 -6.17 15.86
N ALA A 219 16.89 -7.18 15.79
CA ALA A 219 18.06 -7.35 16.66
C ALA A 219 19.14 -6.25 16.54
N LEU A 220 19.05 -5.33 15.58
CA LEU A 220 20.07 -4.30 15.34
C LEU A 220 19.70 -2.90 15.86
N TRP A 221 18.52 -2.70 16.45
CA TRP A 221 18.06 -1.36 16.89
C TRP A 221 18.13 -1.16 18.41
N SER A 222 18.46 -2.20 19.18
CA SER A 222 18.43 -2.19 20.65
C SER A 222 19.81 -2.22 21.31
N ARG A 223 20.82 -1.53 20.74
CA ARG A 223 22.05 -1.19 21.48
C ARG A 223 22.36 0.29 21.37
N ARG A 224 21.74 1.10 22.23
CA ARG A 224 22.43 2.30 22.73
C ARG A 224 23.69 1.81 23.47
N PRO A 225 24.90 2.27 23.16
CA PRO A 225 26.08 1.89 23.91
C PRO A 225 25.99 2.55 25.29
N ARG A 226 25.52 1.79 26.29
CA ARG A 226 25.80 2.12 27.68
C ARG A 226 27.25 1.66 27.89
N GLY A 227 28.14 2.62 28.13
CA GLY A 227 29.57 2.39 28.06
C GLY A 227 30.06 1.26 28.95
N SER A 228 31.02 0.47 28.44
CA SER A 228 32.21 0.00 29.16
C SER A 228 32.98 -1.01 28.29
N VAL A 229 34.22 -0.66 27.98
CA VAL A 229 35.44 -1.50 27.87
C VAL A 229 35.51 -2.62 26.82
N ALA A 230 36.66 -2.63 26.16
CA ALA A 230 37.10 -3.51 25.09
C ALA A 230 37.03 -5.02 25.40
N SER A 231 36.66 -5.81 24.40
CA SER A 231 37.34 -7.07 24.07
C SER A 231 36.90 -7.58 22.69
N THR A 232 37.89 -7.64 21.80
CA THR A 232 38.21 -8.73 20.88
C THR A 232 37.14 -9.39 20.00
N SER A 233 37.47 -9.38 18.70
CA SER A 233 36.87 -10.06 17.55
C SER A 233 36.30 -11.46 17.80
N THR A 234 35.12 -11.74 17.25
CA THR A 234 34.86 -13.03 16.60
C THR A 234 33.82 -12.87 15.49
N SER A 235 34.22 -13.32 14.29
CA SER A 235 33.40 -13.56 13.10
C SER A 235 32.05 -14.19 13.44
N SER A 236 30.96 -13.63 12.92
CA SER A 236 29.65 -14.27 12.95
C SER A 236 28.92 -14.00 11.64
N ARG A 237 28.84 -15.06 10.84
CA ARG A 237 28.09 -15.19 9.59
C ARG A 237 26.68 -14.60 9.71
N GLU A 238 26.38 -13.65 8.84
CA GLU A 238 25.00 -13.24 8.55
C GLU A 238 24.17 -14.47 8.15
N LYS A 239 23.11 -14.76 8.91
CA LYS A 239 22.10 -15.74 8.52
C LYS A 239 21.02 -15.04 7.70
N THR A 240 21.16 -15.12 6.39
CA THR A 240 20.08 -14.90 5.42
C THR A 240 19.08 -16.04 5.53
N VAL A 241 17.83 -15.74 5.92
CA VAL A 241 16.76 -16.75 5.89
C VAL A 241 15.97 -16.54 4.60
N ALA A 242 16.28 -17.35 3.59
CA ALA A 242 15.46 -17.48 2.39
C ALA A 242 14.22 -18.32 2.73
N ILE A 243 13.06 -17.70 2.86
CA ILE A 243 11.78 -18.42 2.93
C ILE A 243 11.25 -18.53 1.50
N GLN A 244 11.32 -19.73 0.93
CA GLN A 244 10.67 -20.07 -0.33
C GLN A 244 9.15 -20.10 -0.12
N ALA A 245 8.40 -19.47 -1.02
CA ALA A 245 6.95 -19.64 -1.09
C ALA A 245 6.61 -21.08 -1.56
N PRO A 246 5.65 -21.78 -0.93
CA PRO A 246 5.40 -23.19 -1.21
C PRO A 246 4.66 -23.34 -2.54
N GLY A 247 5.25 -24.07 -3.48
CA GLY A 247 4.69 -24.21 -4.82
C GLY A 247 5.29 -25.30 -5.71
N VAL A 248 5.83 -26.41 -5.17
CA VAL A 248 6.06 -27.66 -5.93
C VAL A 248 5.98 -28.83 -4.94
N LYS A 249 5.03 -29.76 -5.15
CA LYS A 249 4.98 -31.05 -4.42
C LYS A 249 5.87 -32.05 -5.16
N PRO A 250 6.84 -32.74 -4.51
CA PRO A 250 7.34 -33.99 -5.05
C PRO A 250 6.42 -35.17 -4.69
N ALA A 251 6.55 -36.22 -5.48
CA ALA A 251 5.66 -37.36 -5.57
C ALA A 251 5.47 -38.17 -4.27
N VAL A 252 4.24 -38.65 -4.15
CA VAL A 252 3.68 -39.75 -3.35
C VAL A 252 4.68 -40.67 -2.63
N GLN A 253 4.55 -40.74 -1.31
CA GLN A 253 4.63 -42.00 -0.57
C GLN A 253 3.39 -42.14 0.33
N VAL A 254 2.62 -43.19 0.09
CA VAL A 254 1.44 -43.58 0.87
C VAL A 254 1.90 -44.33 2.13
N LYS A 255 1.47 -43.86 3.30
CA LYS A 255 1.43 -44.63 4.55
C LYS A 255 0.14 -44.28 5.31
N PRO A 256 -0.44 -45.22 6.07
CA PRO A 256 -1.88 -45.30 6.27
C PRO A 256 -2.43 -44.28 7.27
N GLU A 257 -3.69 -43.99 7.01
CA GLU A 257 -4.60 -43.05 7.65
C GLU A 257 -4.78 -43.34 9.15
N VAL A 258 -4.36 -42.41 9.99
CA VAL A 258 -4.75 -42.36 11.41
C VAL A 258 -5.92 -41.38 11.50
N GLU A 259 -7.10 -41.94 11.75
CA GLU A 259 -8.36 -41.24 11.89
C GLU A 259 -8.32 -40.28 13.10
N LYS A 260 -8.05 -39.00 12.84
CA LYS A 260 -8.05 -37.96 13.88
C LYS A 260 -9.46 -37.42 14.08
N LYS A 261 -10.05 -37.73 15.25
CA LYS A 261 -11.34 -37.22 15.71
C LYS A 261 -11.39 -35.70 15.63
N LYS A 262 -12.42 -35.17 14.95
CA LYS A 262 -12.63 -33.74 14.77
C LYS A 262 -12.94 -33.07 16.12
N PRO A 263 -12.36 -31.88 16.41
CA PRO A 263 -12.60 -31.16 17.65
C PRO A 263 -14.03 -30.61 17.72
N LYS A 264 -14.66 -30.69 18.90
CA LYS A 264 -16.09 -30.42 19.16
C LYS A 264 -16.59 -29.02 18.80
N TRP A 265 -15.73 -28.04 18.53
CA TRP A 265 -16.14 -26.69 18.15
C TRP A 265 -16.68 -26.59 16.71
N TRP A 266 -16.47 -27.63 15.88
CA TRP A 266 -16.98 -27.72 14.50
C TRP A 266 -18.51 -27.88 14.39
N GLN A 267 -19.20 -28.25 15.49
CA GLN A 267 -20.66 -28.33 15.56
C GLN A 267 -21.33 -26.97 15.87
N PHE A 268 -20.58 -25.96 16.30
CA PHE A 268 -21.12 -24.66 16.72
C PHE A 268 -21.41 -23.72 15.53
N TRP A 269 -20.77 -23.92 14.37
CA TRP A 269 -20.91 -23.06 13.19
C TRP A 269 -21.97 -23.50 12.16
N LYS A 270 -22.67 -24.63 12.39
CA LYS A 270 -23.78 -25.09 11.53
C LYS A 270 -25.17 -24.62 12.00
N ARG A 271 -25.25 -23.68 12.95
CA ARG A 271 -26.51 -23.25 13.58
C ARG A 271 -26.83 -21.75 13.46
N ILE A 272 -26.13 -20.98 12.61
CA ILE A 272 -26.37 -19.53 12.40
C ILE A 272 -26.63 -19.20 10.91
N THR A 273 -27.23 -20.12 10.18
CA THR A 273 -27.88 -19.80 8.89
C THR A 273 -29.16 -20.59 8.82
N ILE A 274 -30.29 -19.92 9.08
CA ILE A 274 -31.63 -20.10 8.51
C ILE A 274 -32.55 -19.09 9.25
N THR A 275 -33.51 -18.53 8.51
CA THR A 275 -34.47 -17.46 8.87
C THR A 275 -33.92 -16.05 8.58
N TRP A 276 -34.43 -15.23 7.66
CA TRP A 276 -35.73 -15.16 6.98
C TRP A 276 -35.57 -14.64 5.54
N GLY A 277 -36.35 -15.22 4.63
CA GLY A 277 -36.87 -14.50 3.47
C GLY A 277 -38.34 -14.17 3.74
N CYS A 278 -38.71 -12.93 3.45
CA CYS A 278 -40.00 -12.46 2.95
C CYS A 278 -39.71 -11.19 2.15
#